data_AF-A0A3D3Z189-F1
#
_entry.id   AF-A0A3D3Z189-F1
#
_cell.length_a   1.000
_cell.length_b   1.000
_cell.length_c   1.000
_cell.angle_alpha   90.00
_cell.angle_beta   90.00
_cell.angle_gamma   90.00
#
_symmetry.space_group_name_H-M   'P 1'
#
loop_
_entity.id
_entity.type
_entity.pdbx_description
1 polymer ?
#
loop_
_entity_poly.entity_id
_entity_poly.type
_entity_poly.pdbx_seq_one_letter_code
_entity_poly.pdbx_strand_id
1 'polypeptide(L)'
;MKHEASASTRLKALVVARLMMGDIDSWEHYLSEIETTSRIQNRRTARSVMSQISFSYKKTSQNVLKFIEENFVGIGLEELAQLSASILPGVGLSLRLSEFEATHFGLAPSVKRRFPAHSHLRISLWGMQFEFPEMHFLNDIEAGSIELNQVSALLKPYAAVVGNPKSQQIEVAHLVSRQKLLCRALVSASFSLLEAYLSGLFFIAANESRLGNAATNEDFRGFARSKESAPLKTRLDRVLREASGGHASVDDEPIRGYIDTGKRYRDAIHHTSPFERKDVEAGGRLIALYELDPVIAFTCVEHSLFTVSLLERLIWQDELETDVMQRSRVLLNLLPQPFEAPSPTTP
;
A
#
# COMPACT_ATOMS: atom_id res chain seq x y z
N MET A 1 23.57 -26.98 -25.69
CA MET A 1 22.98 -26.44 -26.94
C MET A 1 21.87 -25.47 -26.54
N LYS A 2 22.07 -24.15 -26.70
CA LYS A 2 20.97 -23.18 -26.53
C LYS A 2 20.05 -23.32 -27.74
N HIS A 3 18.82 -23.80 -27.54
CA HIS A 3 17.80 -23.76 -28.58
C HIS A 3 17.61 -22.30 -28.98
N GLU A 4 17.80 -22.00 -30.27
CA GLU A 4 17.61 -20.64 -30.75
C GLU A 4 16.09 -20.35 -30.77
N ALA A 5 15.59 -19.55 -29.83
CA ALA A 5 14.17 -19.18 -29.73
C ALA A 5 13.60 -18.76 -31.09
N SER A 6 12.43 -19.30 -31.45
CA SER A 6 11.77 -18.99 -32.73
C SER A 6 11.51 -17.48 -32.85
N ALA A 7 11.47 -16.95 -34.08
CA ALA A 7 11.19 -15.52 -34.29
C ALA A 7 9.83 -15.10 -33.70
N SER A 8 8.84 -15.98 -33.73
CA SER A 8 7.54 -15.78 -33.09
C SER A 8 7.68 -15.66 -31.56
N THR A 9 8.41 -16.59 -30.93
CA THR A 9 8.68 -16.57 -29.48
C THR A 9 9.32 -15.27 -29.04
N ARG A 10 10.37 -14.82 -29.76
CA ARG A 10 11.07 -13.56 -29.43
C ARG A 10 10.14 -12.36 -29.51
N LEU A 11 9.29 -12.30 -30.54
CA LEU A 11 8.37 -11.18 -30.70
C LEU A 11 7.27 -11.20 -29.65
N LYS A 12 6.69 -12.38 -29.32
CA LYS A 12 5.73 -12.50 -28.20
C LYS A 12 6.32 -12.03 -26.88
N ALA A 13 7.55 -12.45 -26.58
CA ALA A 13 8.26 -12.01 -25.38
C ALA A 13 8.42 -10.48 -25.34
N LEU A 14 8.74 -9.85 -26.47
CA LEU A 14 8.84 -8.38 -26.56
C LEU A 14 7.50 -7.68 -26.34
N VAL A 15 6.40 -8.21 -26.88
CA VAL A 15 5.05 -7.66 -26.66
C VAL A 15 4.69 -7.74 -25.18
N VAL A 16 4.93 -8.88 -24.53
CA VAL A 16 4.68 -9.05 -23.10
C VAL A 16 5.55 -8.11 -22.27
N ALA A 17 6.85 -7.99 -22.59
CA ALA A 17 7.73 -7.06 -21.90
C ALA A 17 7.24 -5.62 -22.01
N ARG A 18 6.82 -5.19 -23.20
CA ARG A 18 6.25 -3.84 -23.42
C ARG A 18 4.99 -3.64 -22.60
N LEU A 19 4.10 -4.63 -22.54
CA LEU A 19 2.93 -4.56 -21.66
C LEU A 19 3.35 -4.37 -20.21
N MET A 20 4.33 -5.15 -19.72
CA MET A 20 4.85 -5.05 -18.36
C MET A 20 5.60 -3.74 -18.07
N MET A 21 6.08 -3.05 -19.10
CA MET A 21 6.67 -1.72 -18.99
C MET A 21 5.62 -0.59 -19.06
N GLY A 22 4.37 -0.90 -19.40
CA GLY A 22 3.32 0.10 -19.61
C GLY A 22 3.38 0.80 -20.97
N ASP A 23 4.08 0.20 -21.95
CA ASP A 23 4.30 0.74 -23.30
C ASP A 23 3.18 0.37 -24.30
N ILE A 24 2.07 -0.18 -23.81
CA ILE A 24 0.89 -0.55 -24.61
C ILE A 24 -0.32 0.22 -24.09
N ASP A 25 -0.96 0.95 -24.99
CA ASP A 25 -2.03 1.90 -24.71
C ASP A 25 -3.44 1.27 -24.64
N SER A 26 -3.63 0.07 -25.19
CA SER A 26 -4.94 -0.58 -25.26
C SER A 26 -4.84 -2.11 -25.35
N TRP A 27 -5.90 -2.80 -24.90
CA TRP A 27 -5.97 -4.27 -24.99
C TRP A 27 -6.11 -4.75 -26.43
N GLU A 28 -6.78 -3.96 -27.27
CA GLU A 28 -6.91 -4.20 -28.71
C GLU A 28 -5.53 -4.19 -29.39
N HIS A 29 -4.67 -3.23 -29.02
CA HIS A 29 -3.30 -3.15 -29.50
C HIS A 29 -2.47 -4.35 -29.02
N TYR A 30 -2.54 -4.71 -27.74
CA TYR A 30 -1.89 -5.91 -27.20
C TYR A 30 -2.29 -7.18 -27.96
N LEU A 31 -3.60 -7.40 -28.14
CA LEU A 31 -4.14 -8.55 -28.86
C LEU A 31 -3.69 -8.60 -30.32
N SER A 32 -3.75 -7.47 -31.01
CA SER A 32 -3.30 -7.34 -32.40
C SER A 32 -1.83 -7.73 -32.55
N GLU A 33 -0.96 -7.28 -31.63
CA GLU A 33 0.46 -7.66 -31.64
C GLU A 33 0.66 -9.16 -31.33
N ILE A 34 -0.03 -9.73 -30.34
CA ILE A 34 0.05 -11.16 -30.01
C ILE A 34 -0.45 -12.06 -31.15
N GLU A 35 -1.54 -11.67 -31.83
CA GLU A 35 -2.05 -12.40 -32.99
C GLU A 35 -1.08 -12.31 -34.17
N THR A 36 -0.58 -11.12 -34.47
CA THR A 36 0.37 -10.89 -35.56
C THR A 36 1.64 -11.71 -35.35
N THR A 37 2.17 -11.73 -34.13
CA THR A 37 3.35 -12.53 -33.79
C THR A 37 3.12 -14.03 -33.87
N SER A 38 1.91 -14.50 -33.58
CA SER A 38 1.51 -15.91 -33.72
C SER A 38 1.45 -16.39 -35.18
N ARG A 39 1.23 -15.47 -36.13
CA ARG A 39 1.15 -15.78 -37.58
C ARG A 39 2.52 -15.83 -38.28
N ILE A 40 3.61 -15.52 -37.58
CA ILE A 40 4.96 -15.47 -38.17
C ILE A 40 5.55 -16.87 -38.29
N GLN A 41 5.61 -17.38 -39.53
CA GLN A 41 6.16 -18.69 -39.84
C GLN A 41 7.65 -18.66 -40.26
N ASN A 42 8.20 -17.51 -40.65
CA ASN A 42 9.58 -17.42 -41.15
C ASN A 42 10.31 -16.10 -40.82
N ARG A 43 11.65 -16.11 -40.90
CA ARG A 43 12.53 -14.97 -40.59
C ARG A 43 12.27 -13.72 -41.45
N ARG A 44 11.80 -13.88 -42.70
CA ARG A 44 11.53 -12.75 -43.60
C ARG A 44 10.27 -11.98 -43.17
N THR A 45 9.23 -12.72 -42.78
CA THR A 45 7.99 -12.15 -42.24
C THR A 45 8.25 -11.50 -40.88
N ALA A 46 9.12 -12.10 -40.05
CA ALA A 46 9.55 -11.50 -38.79
C ALA A 46 10.20 -10.12 -38.98
N ARG A 47 11.08 -9.96 -39.98
CA ARG A 47 11.69 -8.65 -40.28
C ARG A 47 10.66 -7.60 -40.73
N SER A 48 9.67 -8.00 -41.51
CA SER A 48 8.58 -7.13 -41.95
C SER A 48 7.68 -6.69 -40.78
N VAL A 49 7.34 -7.62 -39.89
CA VAL A 49 6.55 -7.33 -38.68
C VAL A 49 7.36 -6.48 -37.70
N MET A 50 8.66 -6.76 -37.54
CA MET A 50 9.57 -5.93 -36.74
C MET A 50 9.66 -4.49 -37.24
N SER A 51 9.56 -4.26 -38.56
CA SER A 51 9.48 -2.89 -39.10
C SER A 51 8.11 -2.22 -38.91
N GLN A 52 7.05 -3.01 -38.71
CA GLN A 52 5.68 -2.52 -38.47
C GLN A 52 5.37 -2.26 -37.00
N ILE A 53 6.00 -2.99 -36.06
CA ILE A 53 5.94 -2.75 -34.60
C ILE A 53 6.82 -1.52 -34.26
N SER A 54 6.58 -0.40 -34.96
CA SER A 54 7.41 0.79 -35.06
C SER A 54 7.96 1.31 -33.72
N PHE A 55 9.22 0.97 -33.41
CA PHE A 55 10.17 1.73 -32.60
C PHE A 55 11.52 1.06 -32.78
N SER A 56 12.64 1.80 -32.74
CA SER A 56 14.00 1.25 -32.97
C SER A 56 14.21 -0.06 -32.22
N TYR A 57 14.04 -1.19 -32.92
CA TYR A 57 13.98 -2.54 -32.34
C TYR A 57 15.17 -2.81 -31.44
N LYS A 58 16.33 -2.27 -31.83
CA LYS A 58 17.57 -2.36 -31.06
C LYS A 58 17.48 -1.66 -29.70
N LYS A 59 16.92 -0.45 -29.65
CA LYS A 59 16.74 0.32 -28.40
C LYS A 59 15.65 -0.29 -27.53
N THR A 60 14.51 -0.65 -28.11
CA THR A 60 13.42 -1.31 -27.37
C THR A 60 13.85 -2.66 -26.82
N SER A 61 14.57 -3.47 -27.61
CA SER A 61 15.11 -4.75 -27.14
C SER A 61 16.13 -4.57 -26.02
N GLN A 62 16.95 -3.52 -26.03
CA GLN A 62 17.88 -3.24 -24.93
C GLN A 62 17.15 -2.84 -23.65
N ASN A 63 16.13 -1.98 -23.75
CA ASN A 63 15.32 -1.59 -22.60
C ASN A 63 14.56 -2.78 -22.02
N VAL A 64 14.00 -3.65 -22.87
CA VAL A 64 13.33 -4.88 -22.45
C VAL A 64 14.30 -5.83 -21.74
N LEU A 65 15.49 -6.05 -22.28
CA LEU A 65 16.49 -6.92 -21.63
C LEU A 65 16.92 -6.35 -20.28
N LYS A 66 17.17 -5.04 -20.21
CA LYS A 66 17.48 -4.35 -18.95
C LYS A 66 16.35 -4.51 -17.94
N PHE A 67 15.10 -4.25 -18.35
CA PHE A 67 13.92 -4.44 -17.50
C PHE A 67 13.83 -5.88 -16.97
N ILE A 68 14.06 -6.87 -17.83
CA ILE A 68 14.05 -8.28 -17.46
C ILE A 68 15.13 -8.59 -16.42
N GLU A 69 16.36 -8.15 -16.66
CA GLU A 69 17.51 -8.37 -15.77
C GLU A 69 17.32 -7.70 -14.41
N GLU A 70 16.70 -6.52 -14.37
CA GLU A 70 16.44 -5.78 -13.13
C GLU A 70 15.32 -6.39 -12.28
N ASN A 71 14.36 -7.09 -12.91
CA ASN A 71 13.12 -7.53 -12.24
C ASN A 71 13.01 -9.04 -12.03
N PHE A 72 13.72 -9.88 -12.80
CA PHE A 72 13.55 -11.34 -12.77
C PHE A 72 14.87 -12.09 -12.70
N VAL A 73 14.82 -13.33 -12.20
CA VAL A 73 16.00 -14.19 -12.05
C VAL A 73 16.15 -15.12 -13.25
N GLY A 74 17.16 -14.87 -14.08
CA GLY A 74 17.65 -15.83 -15.07
C GLY A 74 16.63 -16.26 -16.12
N ILE A 75 15.65 -15.41 -16.44
CA ILE A 75 14.58 -15.75 -17.37
C ILE A 75 15.02 -15.63 -18.83
N GLY A 76 14.57 -16.56 -19.67
CA GLY A 76 14.72 -16.52 -21.11
C GLY A 76 13.53 -15.84 -21.79
N LEU A 77 13.62 -15.75 -23.12
CA LEU A 77 12.52 -15.22 -23.94
C LEU A 77 11.38 -16.24 -24.06
N GLU A 78 11.67 -17.54 -23.93
CA GLU A 78 10.65 -18.59 -23.92
C GLU A 78 9.65 -18.42 -22.77
N GLU A 79 10.14 -18.24 -21.55
CA GLU A 79 9.33 -18.10 -20.35
C GLU A 79 8.47 -16.83 -20.40
N LEU A 80 9.03 -15.72 -20.88
CA LEU A 80 8.29 -14.47 -21.05
C LEU A 80 7.23 -14.58 -22.15
N ALA A 81 7.48 -15.35 -23.21
CA ALA A 81 6.47 -15.62 -24.22
C ALA A 81 5.33 -16.49 -23.68
N GLN A 82 5.62 -17.44 -22.77
CA GLN A 82 4.60 -18.28 -22.13
C GLN A 82 3.68 -17.46 -21.21
N LEU A 83 4.21 -16.42 -20.56
CA LEU A 83 3.42 -15.51 -19.72
C LEU A 83 2.26 -14.87 -20.50
N SER A 84 2.39 -14.66 -21.81
CA SER A 84 1.29 -14.12 -22.65
C SER A 84 0.00 -14.93 -22.57
N ALA A 85 0.09 -16.25 -22.36
CA ALA A 85 -1.07 -17.13 -22.25
C ALA A 85 -1.83 -16.95 -20.92
N SER A 86 -1.19 -16.36 -19.91
CA SER A 86 -1.79 -16.13 -18.59
C SER A 86 -2.36 -14.72 -18.44
N ILE A 87 -1.99 -13.80 -19.33
CA ILE A 87 -2.50 -12.43 -19.33
C ILE A 87 -3.83 -12.40 -20.08
N LEU A 88 -4.93 -12.20 -19.35
CA LEU A 88 -6.26 -12.13 -19.91
C LEU A 88 -6.55 -10.70 -20.43
N PRO A 89 -6.85 -10.49 -21.72
CA PRO A 89 -7.21 -9.16 -22.21
C PRO A 89 -8.41 -8.57 -21.48
N GLY A 90 -8.40 -7.27 -21.22
CA GLY A 90 -9.43 -6.58 -20.43
C GLY A 90 -9.25 -6.68 -18.92
N VAL A 91 -8.61 -7.74 -18.42
CA VAL A 91 -8.44 -8.03 -16.99
C VAL A 91 -6.99 -7.86 -16.54
N GLY A 92 -6.06 -8.35 -17.35
CA GLY A 92 -4.63 -8.46 -17.04
C GLY A 92 -4.28 -9.78 -16.34
N LEU A 93 -3.19 -9.73 -15.57
CA LEU A 93 -2.77 -10.77 -14.63
C LEU A 93 -2.76 -10.17 -13.23
N SER A 94 -3.26 -10.90 -12.24
CA SER A 94 -3.10 -10.54 -10.82
C SER A 94 -2.93 -11.83 -10.01
N LEU A 95 -1.74 -12.01 -9.43
CA LEU A 95 -1.39 -13.18 -8.63
C LEU A 95 -0.59 -12.74 -7.41
N ARG A 96 -0.67 -13.49 -6.31
CA ARG A 96 0.25 -13.27 -5.18
C ARG A 96 1.68 -13.54 -5.64
N LEU A 97 2.67 -12.86 -5.05
CA LEU A 97 4.08 -13.06 -5.44
C LEU A 97 4.51 -14.54 -5.40
N SER A 98 4.17 -15.25 -4.33
CA SER A 98 4.48 -16.67 -4.19
C SER A 98 3.81 -17.53 -5.26
N GLU A 99 2.59 -17.18 -5.66
CA GLU A 99 1.83 -17.89 -6.70
C GLU A 99 2.43 -17.62 -8.07
N PHE A 100 2.76 -16.35 -8.37
CA PHE A 100 3.44 -15.96 -9.60
C PHE A 100 4.79 -16.67 -9.77
N GLU A 101 5.62 -16.70 -8.72
CA GLU A 101 6.92 -17.37 -8.78
C GLU A 101 6.78 -18.89 -8.92
N ALA A 102 5.70 -19.49 -8.39
CA ALA A 102 5.44 -20.91 -8.51
C ALA A 102 4.93 -21.32 -9.91
N THR A 103 4.19 -20.44 -10.60
CA THR A 103 3.58 -20.74 -11.91
C THR A 103 4.39 -20.22 -13.10
N HIS A 104 5.22 -19.19 -12.90
CA HIS A 104 5.96 -18.53 -13.97
C HIS A 104 7.46 -18.56 -13.69
N PHE A 105 8.01 -17.50 -13.10
CA PHE A 105 9.44 -17.37 -12.88
C PHE A 105 9.75 -16.48 -11.66
N GLY A 106 10.96 -16.65 -11.13
CA GLY A 106 11.41 -15.95 -9.92
C GLY A 106 11.61 -14.45 -10.12
N LEU A 107 11.23 -13.68 -9.11
CA LEU A 107 11.49 -12.24 -9.03
C LEU A 107 12.91 -11.98 -8.55
N ALA A 108 13.53 -10.92 -9.05
CA ALA A 108 14.86 -10.50 -8.63
C ALA A 108 14.88 -10.24 -7.10
N PRO A 109 15.96 -10.60 -6.39
CA PRO A 109 16.05 -10.35 -4.95
C PRO A 109 15.84 -8.89 -4.55
N SER A 110 16.27 -7.95 -5.40
CA SER A 110 16.03 -6.50 -5.23
C SER A 110 14.55 -6.15 -5.16
N VAL A 111 13.73 -6.75 -6.03
CA VAL A 111 12.28 -6.57 -6.07
C VAL A 111 11.62 -7.20 -4.83
N LYS A 112 11.98 -8.45 -4.51
CA LYS A 112 11.42 -9.19 -3.37
C LYS A 112 11.69 -8.53 -2.02
N ARG A 113 12.80 -7.80 -1.91
CA ARG A 113 13.18 -7.06 -0.71
C ARG A 113 12.40 -5.75 -0.55
N ARG A 114 11.92 -5.16 -1.64
CA ARG A 114 11.22 -3.87 -1.62
C ARG A 114 9.75 -4.00 -1.24
N PHE A 115 9.12 -5.10 -1.64
CA PHE A 115 7.68 -5.31 -1.47
C PHE A 115 7.39 -6.39 -0.43
N PRO A 116 6.34 -6.24 0.39
CA PRO A 116 5.93 -7.29 1.32
C PRO A 116 5.66 -8.62 0.62
N ALA A 117 5.97 -9.74 1.28
CA ALA A 117 5.79 -11.08 0.67
C ALA A 117 4.32 -11.41 0.35
N HIS A 118 3.36 -10.78 1.05
CA HIS A 118 1.93 -10.88 0.77
C HIS A 118 1.43 -10.01 -0.38
N SER A 119 2.32 -9.32 -1.11
CA SER A 119 1.92 -8.49 -2.25
C SER A 119 1.37 -9.32 -3.41
N HIS A 120 0.62 -8.65 -4.29
CA HIS A 120 0.20 -9.17 -5.58
C HIS A 120 1.04 -8.52 -6.68
N LEU A 121 1.48 -9.33 -7.63
CA LEU A 121 2.01 -8.86 -8.90
C LEU A 121 0.83 -8.68 -9.85
N ARG A 122 0.66 -7.46 -10.34
CA ARG A 122 -0.35 -7.11 -11.33
C ARG A 122 0.32 -6.73 -12.64
N ILE A 123 -0.16 -7.28 -13.77
CA ILE A 123 0.23 -6.85 -15.11
C ILE A 123 -1.02 -6.31 -15.79
N SER A 124 -0.99 -5.04 -16.17
CA SER A 124 -2.07 -4.36 -16.89
C SER A 124 -1.50 -3.42 -17.96
N LEU A 125 -2.36 -2.62 -18.60
CA LEU A 125 -1.92 -1.56 -19.52
C LEU A 125 -1.03 -0.50 -18.82
N TRP A 126 -1.10 -0.42 -17.48
CA TRP A 126 -0.25 0.46 -16.67
C TRP A 126 1.11 -0.17 -16.31
N GLY A 127 1.46 -1.30 -16.92
CA GLY A 127 2.69 -2.00 -16.61
C GLY A 127 2.53 -3.07 -15.53
N MET A 128 3.69 -3.56 -15.10
CA MET A 128 3.86 -4.43 -13.95
C MET A 128 3.87 -3.58 -12.68
N GLN A 129 2.98 -3.92 -11.76
CA GLN A 129 2.79 -3.22 -10.49
C GLN A 129 2.80 -4.22 -9.35
N PHE A 130 3.27 -3.79 -8.19
CA PHE A 130 3.21 -4.56 -6.96
C PHE A 130 2.16 -3.92 -6.05
N GLU A 131 1.03 -4.60 -5.88
CA GLU A 131 -0.09 -4.12 -5.09
C GLU A 131 -0.13 -4.82 -3.73
N PHE A 132 -0.28 -4.06 -2.66
CA PHE A 132 -0.45 -4.56 -1.30
C PHE A 132 -1.43 -3.66 -0.53
N PRO A 133 -2.30 -4.21 0.34
CA PRO A 133 -3.41 -3.45 0.92
C PRO A 133 -3.02 -2.14 1.61
N GLU A 134 -1.87 -2.12 2.28
CA GLU A 134 -1.33 -0.97 3.01
C GLU A 134 -1.09 0.23 2.09
N MET A 135 -0.75 0.00 0.82
CA MET A 135 -0.48 1.07 -0.14
C MET A 135 -1.71 1.96 -0.38
N HIS A 136 -2.91 1.39 -0.30
CA HIS A 136 -4.18 2.10 -0.51
C HIS A 136 -4.46 3.02 0.67
N PHE A 137 -4.29 2.53 1.89
CA PHE A 137 -4.47 3.35 3.09
C PHE A 137 -3.38 4.43 3.20
N LEU A 138 -2.16 4.17 2.76
CA LEU A 138 -1.12 5.20 2.64
C LEU A 138 -1.50 6.29 1.63
N ASN A 139 -2.10 5.94 0.48
CA ASN A 139 -2.62 6.92 -0.49
C ASN A 139 -3.77 7.74 0.10
N ASP A 140 -4.69 7.09 0.82
CA ASP A 140 -5.84 7.76 1.46
C ASP A 140 -5.38 8.74 2.54
N ILE A 141 -4.37 8.37 3.33
CA ILE A 141 -3.74 9.23 4.33
C ILE A 141 -3.08 10.44 3.64
N GLU A 142 -2.35 10.23 2.55
CA GLU A 142 -1.69 11.29 1.79
C GLU A 142 -2.69 12.32 1.28
N ALA A 143 -3.66 11.86 0.48
CA ALA A 143 -4.67 12.71 -0.13
C ALA A 143 -5.52 13.42 0.94
N GLY A 144 -5.96 12.68 1.95
CA GLY A 144 -6.75 13.21 3.06
C GLY A 144 -5.99 14.26 3.88
N SER A 145 -4.68 14.09 4.09
CA SER A 145 -3.85 15.04 4.85
C SER A 145 -3.65 16.34 4.07
N ILE A 146 -3.37 16.25 2.77
CA ILE A 146 -3.24 17.42 1.89
C ILE A 146 -4.55 18.21 1.87
N GLU A 147 -5.68 17.52 1.67
CA GLU A 147 -6.99 18.16 1.61
C GLU A 147 -7.41 18.76 2.96
N LEU A 148 -7.13 18.08 4.08
CA LEU A 148 -7.45 18.59 5.42
C LEU A 148 -6.65 19.86 5.75
N ASN A 149 -5.39 19.93 5.35
CA ASN A 149 -4.57 21.13 5.48
C ASN A 149 -5.14 22.30 4.68
N GLN A 150 -5.55 22.05 3.43
CA GLN A 150 -6.20 23.08 2.59
C GLN A 150 -7.50 23.59 3.21
N VAL A 151 -8.39 22.68 3.66
CA VAL A 151 -9.65 23.06 4.30
C VAL A 151 -9.41 23.82 5.61
N SER A 152 -8.42 23.42 6.41
CA SER A 152 -8.08 24.09 7.66
C SER A 152 -7.50 25.49 7.42
N ALA A 153 -6.70 25.67 6.37
CA ALA A 153 -6.22 26.99 5.95
C ALA A 153 -7.37 27.90 5.50
N LEU A 154 -8.37 27.36 4.79
CA LEU A 154 -9.58 28.11 4.39
C LEU A 154 -10.46 28.47 5.59
N LEU A 155 -10.49 27.66 6.64
CA LEU A 155 -11.27 27.95 7.86
C LEU A 155 -10.60 29.00 8.78
N LYS A 156 -9.27 29.15 8.70
CA LYS A 156 -8.48 30.02 9.59
C LYS A 156 -8.97 31.48 9.67
N PRO A 157 -9.35 32.16 8.55
CA PRO A 157 -9.85 33.53 8.59
C PRO A 157 -11.15 33.67 9.40
N TYR A 158 -12.01 32.64 9.38
CA TYR A 158 -13.33 32.67 10.02
C TYR A 158 -13.25 32.42 11.53
N ALA A 159 -12.15 31.85 12.04
CA ALA A 159 -11.94 31.63 13.47
C ALA A 159 -11.58 32.92 14.22
N ALA A 160 -11.03 33.93 13.53
CA ALA A 160 -10.59 35.19 14.12
C ALA A 160 -11.68 36.27 14.18
N VAL A 161 -12.82 36.06 13.51
CA VAL A 161 -13.88 37.07 13.38
C VAL A 161 -15.04 36.74 14.32
N VAL A 162 -15.20 37.55 15.38
CA VAL A 162 -16.40 37.49 16.24
C VAL A 162 -17.60 38.01 15.44
N GLY A 163 -18.54 37.12 15.13
CA GLY A 163 -19.80 37.47 14.48
C GLY A 163 -19.77 37.44 12.94
N ASN A 164 -19.40 36.30 12.36
CA ASN A 164 -19.45 36.11 10.90
C ASN A 164 -20.83 36.52 10.32
N PRO A 165 -20.86 37.31 9.21
CA PRO A 165 -22.09 37.68 8.54
C PRO A 165 -22.94 36.44 8.20
N LYS A 166 -24.28 36.54 8.31
CA LYS A 166 -25.20 35.44 7.94
C LYS A 166 -24.94 34.90 6.52
N SER A 167 -24.48 35.75 5.60
CA SER A 167 -24.14 35.38 4.22
C SER A 167 -22.97 34.39 4.10
N GLN A 168 -22.07 34.33 5.09
CA GLN A 168 -20.91 33.42 5.09
C GLN A 168 -21.17 32.13 5.88
N GLN A 169 -22.28 32.02 6.61
CA GLN A 169 -22.59 30.86 7.45
C GLN A 169 -22.69 29.56 6.65
N ILE A 170 -23.25 29.61 5.44
CA ILE A 170 -23.41 28.43 4.57
C ILE A 170 -22.05 27.90 4.13
N GLU A 171 -21.17 28.80 3.66
CA GLU A 171 -19.82 28.44 3.22
C GLU A 171 -18.99 27.85 4.38
N VAL A 172 -19.00 28.51 5.53
CA VAL A 172 -18.30 28.02 6.74
C VAL A 172 -18.86 26.66 7.17
N ALA A 173 -20.18 26.46 7.16
CA ALA A 173 -20.79 25.18 7.50
C ALA A 173 -20.36 24.05 6.55
N HIS A 174 -20.22 24.32 5.24
CA HIS A 174 -19.69 23.36 4.28
C HIS A 174 -18.23 23.02 4.57
N LEU A 175 -17.39 24.02 4.84
CA LEU A 175 -15.97 23.80 5.17
C LEU A 175 -15.80 23.01 6.47
N VAL A 176 -16.56 23.33 7.53
CA VAL A 176 -16.56 22.57 8.79
C VAL A 176 -17.01 21.13 8.57
N SER A 177 -18.07 20.93 7.77
CA SER A 177 -18.56 19.57 7.46
C SER A 177 -17.52 18.75 6.71
N ARG A 178 -16.83 19.36 5.74
CA ARG A 178 -15.74 18.75 4.98
C ARG A 178 -14.54 18.43 5.87
N GLN A 179 -14.16 19.35 6.76
CA GLN A 179 -13.09 19.12 7.74
C GLN A 179 -13.41 17.91 8.63
N LYS A 180 -14.63 17.82 9.17
CA LYS A 180 -15.07 16.70 10.00
C LYS A 180 -15.11 15.38 9.22
N LEU A 181 -15.51 15.41 7.94
CA LEU A 181 -15.45 14.24 7.06
C LEU A 181 -14.02 13.73 6.88
N LEU A 182 -13.09 14.63 6.56
CA LEU A 182 -11.68 14.32 6.37
C LEU A 182 -11.03 13.78 7.65
N CYS A 183 -11.34 14.36 8.81
CA CYS A 183 -10.83 13.87 10.10
C CYS A 183 -11.28 12.42 10.36
N ARG A 184 -12.55 12.09 10.09
CA ARG A 184 -13.06 10.71 10.22
C ARG A 184 -12.38 9.76 9.24
N ALA A 185 -12.20 10.19 8.00
CA ALA A 185 -11.54 9.40 6.96
C ALA A 185 -10.09 9.09 7.34
N LEU A 186 -9.32 10.08 7.82
CA LEU A 186 -7.94 9.90 8.26
C LEU A 186 -7.82 8.98 9.46
N VAL A 187 -8.67 9.13 10.47
CA VAL A 187 -8.69 8.18 11.62
C VAL A 187 -8.99 6.77 11.12
N SER A 188 -10.03 6.59 10.30
CA SER A 188 -10.37 5.27 9.74
C SER A 188 -9.23 4.67 8.92
N ALA A 189 -8.57 5.46 8.06
CA ALA A 189 -7.45 5.03 7.23
C ALA A 189 -6.23 4.64 8.08
N SER A 190 -5.92 5.38 9.15
CA SER A 190 -4.81 5.08 10.07
C SER A 190 -4.96 3.71 10.75
N PHE A 191 -6.16 3.37 11.20
CA PHE A 191 -6.46 2.06 11.78
C PHE A 191 -6.46 0.96 10.73
N SER A 192 -7.03 1.24 9.56
CA SER A 192 -7.06 0.27 8.47
C SER A 192 -5.66 -0.05 7.94
N LEU A 193 -4.75 0.93 7.91
CA LEU A 193 -3.33 0.75 7.60
C LEU A 193 -2.69 -0.26 8.57
N LEU A 194 -2.81 -0.04 9.87
CA LEU A 194 -2.21 -0.93 10.86
C LEU A 194 -2.86 -2.32 10.83
N GLU A 195 -4.19 -2.41 10.69
CA GLU A 195 -4.89 -3.68 10.60
C GLU A 195 -4.51 -4.49 9.35
N ALA A 196 -4.35 -3.82 8.20
CA ALA A 196 -3.86 -4.41 6.96
C ALA A 196 -2.42 -4.91 7.13
N TYR A 197 -1.55 -4.07 7.67
CA TYR A 197 -0.15 -4.39 7.91
C TYR A 197 0.03 -5.62 8.80
N LEU A 198 -0.62 -5.63 9.97
CA LEU A 198 -0.59 -6.78 10.87
C LEU A 198 -1.17 -8.04 10.19
N SER A 199 -2.23 -7.90 9.41
CA SER A 199 -2.83 -9.04 8.70
C SER A 199 -1.90 -9.64 7.67
N GLY A 200 -1.14 -8.81 6.93
CA GLY A 200 -0.08 -9.25 6.03
C GLY A 200 1.02 -10.02 6.77
N LEU A 201 1.51 -9.49 7.89
CA LEU A 201 2.53 -10.16 8.72
C LEU A 201 2.07 -11.53 9.23
N PHE A 202 0.85 -11.62 9.75
CA PHE A 202 0.30 -12.89 10.21
C PHE A 202 0.06 -13.88 9.07
N PHE A 203 -0.35 -13.39 7.89
CA PHE A 203 -0.48 -14.23 6.71
C PHE A 203 0.88 -14.85 6.35
N ILE A 204 1.95 -14.05 6.31
CA ILE A 204 3.31 -14.54 6.03
C ILE A 204 3.74 -15.54 7.10
N ALA A 205 3.55 -15.25 8.38
CA ALA A 205 3.91 -16.15 9.47
C ALA A 205 3.18 -17.50 9.39
N ALA A 206 1.89 -17.50 9.07
CA ALA A 206 1.09 -18.71 8.98
C ALA A 206 1.47 -19.61 7.79
N ASN A 207 1.86 -19.02 6.66
CA ASN A 207 2.13 -19.73 5.40
C ASN A 207 3.62 -20.02 5.17
N GLU A 208 4.50 -19.12 5.61
CA GLU A 208 5.93 -19.18 5.33
C GLU A 208 6.77 -19.39 6.60
N SER A 209 6.15 -19.46 7.78
CA SER A 209 6.84 -19.69 9.06
C SER A 209 7.91 -18.64 9.40
N ARG A 210 7.80 -17.43 8.87
CA ARG A 210 8.78 -16.36 9.08
C ARG A 210 8.11 -15.01 9.34
N LEU A 211 8.87 -14.12 9.96
CA LEU A 211 8.55 -12.70 10.13
C LEU A 211 9.82 -11.93 9.72
N GLY A 212 9.76 -11.28 8.57
CA GLY A 212 10.96 -10.70 7.96
C GLY A 212 11.97 -11.76 7.56
N ASN A 213 13.20 -11.60 8.06
CA ASN A 213 14.30 -12.56 7.86
C ASN A 213 14.37 -13.65 8.95
N ALA A 214 13.58 -13.54 10.01
CA ALA A 214 13.61 -14.46 11.14
C ALA A 214 12.54 -15.56 11.03
N ALA A 215 12.89 -16.77 11.47
CA ALA A 215 11.91 -17.84 11.67
C ALA A 215 10.99 -17.52 12.86
N THR A 216 9.71 -17.82 12.73
CA THR A 216 8.72 -17.62 13.81
C THR A 216 8.61 -18.87 14.68
N ASN A 217 8.31 -18.67 15.96
CA ASN A 217 8.06 -19.79 16.88
C ASN A 217 6.65 -20.40 16.68
N GLU A 218 6.46 -21.61 17.19
CA GLU A 218 5.19 -22.36 17.02
C GLU A 218 3.99 -21.67 17.68
N ASP A 219 4.18 -21.01 18.83
CA ASP A 219 3.12 -20.29 19.53
C ASP A 219 2.59 -19.12 18.68
N PHE A 220 3.49 -18.32 18.10
CA PHE A 220 3.15 -17.23 17.22
C PHE A 220 2.46 -17.72 15.94
N ARG A 221 2.92 -18.82 15.34
CA ARG A 221 2.26 -19.44 14.18
C ARG A 221 0.86 -19.96 14.53
N GLY A 222 0.69 -20.57 15.70
CA GLY A 222 -0.61 -21.01 16.21
C GLY A 222 -1.59 -19.84 16.38
N PHE A 223 -1.09 -18.73 16.94
CA PHE A 223 -1.85 -17.49 17.05
C PHE A 223 -2.21 -16.89 15.68
N ALA A 224 -1.26 -16.83 14.75
CA ALA A 224 -1.47 -16.28 13.41
C ALA A 224 -2.62 -16.96 12.65
N ARG A 225 -2.77 -18.28 12.84
CA ARG A 225 -3.85 -19.10 12.24
C ARG A 225 -5.23 -18.90 12.88
N SER A 226 -5.30 -18.34 14.09
CA SER A 226 -6.55 -18.21 14.88
C SER A 226 -6.90 -16.77 15.28
N LYS A 227 -6.21 -15.78 14.70
CA LYS A 227 -6.25 -14.36 15.09
C LYS A 227 -7.56 -13.60 14.82
N GLU A 228 -8.53 -14.17 14.10
CA GLU A 228 -9.66 -13.42 13.52
C GLU A 228 -10.51 -12.68 14.56
N SER A 229 -10.61 -13.23 15.78
CA SER A 229 -11.36 -12.63 16.88
C SER A 229 -10.48 -11.80 17.84
N ALA A 230 -9.16 -11.76 17.63
CA ALA A 230 -8.24 -11.11 18.56
C ALA A 230 -8.31 -9.57 18.46
N PRO A 231 -8.44 -8.86 19.60
CA PRO A 231 -8.39 -7.40 19.63
C PRO A 231 -7.10 -6.85 19.00
N LEU A 232 -7.18 -5.65 18.42
CA LEU A 232 -6.02 -4.98 17.80
C LEU A 232 -4.81 -4.89 18.76
N LYS A 233 -5.06 -4.52 20.03
CA LYS A 233 -4.02 -4.45 21.08
C LYS A 233 -3.26 -5.79 21.21
N THR A 234 -3.99 -6.90 21.28
CA THR A 234 -3.42 -8.25 21.39
C THR A 234 -2.66 -8.65 20.13
N ARG A 235 -3.22 -8.37 18.95
CA ARG A 235 -2.55 -8.65 17.66
C ARG A 235 -1.22 -7.91 17.56
N LEU A 236 -1.21 -6.63 17.92
CA LEU A 236 -0.03 -5.78 17.89
C LEU A 236 1.03 -6.25 18.90
N ASP A 237 0.64 -6.53 20.14
CA ASP A 237 1.55 -7.03 21.19
C ASP A 237 2.23 -8.34 20.78
N ARG A 238 1.49 -9.26 20.14
CA ARG A 238 2.04 -10.52 19.64
C ARG A 238 3.11 -10.31 18.58
N VAL A 239 2.89 -9.42 17.61
CA VAL A 239 3.90 -9.11 16.58
C VAL A 239 5.10 -8.42 17.21
N LEU A 240 4.91 -7.46 18.12
CA LEU A 240 6.01 -6.75 18.79
C LEU A 240 6.91 -7.70 19.57
N ARG A 241 6.31 -8.59 20.38
CA ARG A 241 7.07 -9.58 21.16
C ARG A 241 7.84 -10.53 20.24
N GLU A 242 7.22 -10.97 19.15
CA GLU A 242 7.91 -11.85 18.19
C GLU A 242 9.08 -11.13 17.51
N ALA A 243 8.84 -9.94 16.95
CA ALA A 243 9.83 -9.17 16.21
C ALA A 243 11.00 -8.70 17.09
N SER A 244 10.72 -8.34 18.35
CA SER A 244 11.73 -7.84 19.29
C SER A 244 12.38 -8.92 20.14
N GLY A 245 11.96 -10.18 20.05
CA GLY A 245 12.37 -11.23 21.00
C GLY A 245 11.92 -10.95 22.44
N GLY A 246 10.79 -10.26 22.60
CA GLY A 246 10.17 -9.94 23.90
C GLY A 246 10.62 -8.63 24.55
N HIS A 247 11.43 -7.80 23.87
CA HIS A 247 11.94 -6.55 24.41
C HIS A 247 11.02 -5.35 24.20
N ALA A 248 10.03 -5.45 23.31
CA ALA A 248 9.02 -4.43 23.05
C ALA A 248 7.61 -4.96 23.34
N SER A 249 6.74 -4.06 23.80
CA SER A 249 5.35 -4.34 24.13
C SER A 249 4.43 -3.24 23.61
N VAL A 250 3.14 -3.55 23.61
CA VAL A 250 2.10 -2.58 23.23
C VAL A 250 1.93 -1.41 24.22
N ASP A 251 2.53 -1.52 25.41
CA ASP A 251 2.47 -0.49 26.46
C ASP A 251 3.63 0.54 26.31
N ASP A 252 4.53 0.36 25.34
CA ASP A 252 5.60 1.29 24.99
C ASP A 252 5.11 2.39 24.03
N GLU A 253 5.72 3.58 24.09
CA GLU A 253 5.43 4.65 23.11
C GLU A 253 6.10 4.37 21.75
N PRO A 254 5.49 4.79 20.61
CA PRO A 254 4.24 5.55 20.48
C PRO A 254 2.97 4.69 20.45
N ILE A 255 3.11 3.39 20.71
CA ILE A 255 2.04 2.40 20.50
C ILE A 255 0.94 2.56 21.53
N ARG A 256 1.32 2.75 22.79
CA ARG A 256 0.36 3.06 23.85
C ARG A 256 -0.42 4.33 23.52
N GLY A 257 0.26 5.42 23.14
CA GLY A 257 -0.37 6.66 22.70
C GLY A 257 -1.35 6.45 21.53
N TYR A 258 -1.02 5.59 20.57
CA TYR A 258 -1.92 5.23 19.47
C TYR A 258 -3.21 4.57 19.96
N ILE A 259 -3.08 3.53 20.80
CA ILE A 259 -4.21 2.76 21.30
C ILE A 259 -5.09 3.62 22.21
N ASP A 260 -4.49 4.39 23.11
CA ASP A 260 -5.21 5.19 24.09
C ASP A 260 -5.93 6.38 23.44
N THR A 261 -5.26 7.06 22.50
CA THR A 261 -5.84 8.21 21.80
C THR A 261 -6.83 7.76 20.73
N GLY A 262 -6.42 6.85 19.84
CA GLY A 262 -7.18 6.55 18.62
C GLY A 262 -8.39 5.66 18.85
N LYS A 263 -8.36 4.74 19.83
CA LYS A 263 -9.43 3.75 20.04
C LYS A 263 -10.78 4.41 20.26
N ARG A 264 -10.84 5.48 21.06
CA ARG A 264 -12.07 6.23 21.35
C ARG A 264 -12.72 6.73 20.05
N TYR A 265 -11.95 7.36 19.18
CA TYR A 265 -12.44 7.94 17.93
C TYR A 265 -12.75 6.87 16.88
N ARG A 266 -11.92 5.83 16.78
CA ARG A 266 -12.16 4.67 15.92
C ARG A 266 -13.46 3.97 16.28
N ASP A 267 -13.67 3.64 17.56
CA ASP A 267 -14.90 3.00 18.00
C ASP A 267 -16.13 3.91 17.79
N ALA A 268 -15.97 5.23 17.92
CA ALA A 268 -17.02 6.18 17.61
C ALA A 268 -17.39 6.23 16.11
N ILE A 269 -16.42 6.06 15.22
CA ILE A 269 -16.61 6.03 13.76
C ILE A 269 -17.23 4.70 13.30
N HIS A 270 -16.79 3.56 13.84
CA HIS A 270 -17.21 2.23 13.36
C HIS A 270 -18.36 1.58 14.15
N HIS A 271 -18.67 2.08 15.36
CA HIS A 271 -19.72 1.53 16.22
C HIS A 271 -20.73 2.62 16.60
N THR A 272 -21.36 3.19 15.58
CA THR A 272 -22.21 4.39 15.64
C THR A 272 -23.57 4.20 16.33
N SER A 273 -23.79 3.14 17.10
CA SER A 273 -24.93 3.12 18.02
C SER A 273 -24.58 3.95 19.26
N PRO A 274 -25.09 5.19 19.40
CA PRO A 274 -24.70 6.10 20.47
C PRO A 274 -25.41 5.76 21.79
N PHE A 275 -26.36 4.83 21.76
CA PHE A 275 -27.34 4.57 22.82
C PHE A 275 -27.29 3.14 23.39
N GLU A 276 -26.46 2.25 22.85
CA GLU A 276 -26.56 0.81 23.13
C GLU A 276 -25.66 0.26 24.24
N ARG A 277 -24.67 1.02 24.75
CA ARG A 277 -23.84 0.57 25.88
C ARG A 277 -24.32 1.19 27.19
N LYS A 278 -24.65 0.35 28.18
CA LYS A 278 -25.09 0.75 29.53
C LYS A 278 -23.91 1.18 30.44
N ASP A 279 -22.70 0.97 29.95
CA ASP A 279 -21.43 0.92 30.67
C ASP A 279 -20.47 2.07 30.27
N VAL A 280 -20.86 2.87 29.29
CA VAL A 280 -20.24 4.15 28.92
C VAL A 280 -21.37 5.17 28.89
N GLU A 281 -21.19 6.37 29.45
CA GLU A 281 -22.20 7.44 29.42
C GLU A 281 -22.94 7.46 28.07
N ALA A 282 -24.28 7.47 28.13
CA ALA A 282 -25.11 7.58 26.93
C ALA A 282 -24.62 8.78 26.11
N GLY A 283 -24.21 8.54 24.87
CA GLY A 283 -23.66 9.58 24.00
C GLY A 283 -22.13 9.78 24.03
N GLY A 284 -21.34 9.03 24.81
CA GLY A 284 -19.87 9.17 24.83
C GLY A 284 -19.20 9.00 23.45
N ARG A 285 -19.73 8.10 22.61
CA ARG A 285 -19.31 7.94 21.20
C ARG A 285 -19.73 9.13 20.33
N LEU A 286 -20.91 9.68 20.56
CA LEU A 286 -21.38 10.86 19.84
C LEU A 286 -20.52 12.08 20.17
N ILE A 287 -20.19 12.25 21.46
CA ILE A 287 -19.26 13.29 21.94
C ILE A 287 -17.90 13.14 21.26
N ALA A 288 -17.35 11.92 21.18
CA ALA A 288 -16.09 11.69 20.49
C ALA A 288 -16.13 12.07 18.99
N LEU A 289 -17.26 11.82 18.29
CA LEU A 289 -17.44 12.27 16.90
C LEU A 289 -17.47 13.81 16.78
N TYR A 290 -18.02 14.50 17.77
CA TYR A 290 -18.07 15.96 17.79
C TYR A 290 -16.73 16.59 18.16
N GLU A 291 -16.00 15.99 19.10
CA GLU A 291 -14.67 16.43 19.52
C GLU A 291 -13.60 16.19 18.45
N LEU A 292 -13.80 15.21 17.56
CA LEU A 292 -12.82 14.87 16.52
C LEU A 292 -12.44 16.09 15.68
N ASP A 293 -11.19 16.51 15.76
CA ASP A 293 -10.63 17.66 15.08
C ASP A 293 -9.37 17.29 14.29
N PRO A 294 -8.77 18.24 13.55
CA PRO A 294 -7.55 17.96 12.78
C PRO A 294 -6.37 17.50 13.64
N VAL A 295 -6.22 18.00 14.87
CA VAL A 295 -5.10 17.65 15.76
C VAL A 295 -5.20 16.17 16.15
N ILE A 296 -6.38 15.73 16.57
CA ILE A 296 -6.65 14.33 16.89
C ILE A 296 -6.43 13.43 15.66
N ALA A 297 -6.94 13.85 14.50
CA ALA A 297 -6.80 13.08 13.26
C ALA A 297 -5.33 12.90 12.87
N PHE A 298 -4.54 13.98 12.88
CA PHE A 298 -3.12 13.92 12.58
C PHE A 298 -2.32 13.14 13.62
N THR A 299 -2.67 13.25 14.91
CA THR A 299 -2.05 12.45 15.98
C THR A 299 -2.28 10.95 15.74
N CYS A 300 -3.49 10.55 15.34
CA CYS A 300 -3.78 9.15 15.00
C CYS A 300 -2.96 8.68 13.80
N VAL A 301 -2.86 9.51 12.76
CA VAL A 301 -2.04 9.21 11.57
C VAL A 301 -0.57 9.08 11.95
N GLU A 302 0.00 10.07 12.63
CA GLU A 302 1.39 10.09 13.08
C GLU A 302 1.75 8.84 13.89
N HIS A 303 0.96 8.54 14.92
CA HIS A 303 1.14 7.35 15.75
C HIS A 303 1.04 6.05 14.94
N SER A 304 0.11 5.96 13.98
CA SER A 304 -0.01 4.77 13.11
C SER A 304 1.23 4.59 12.21
N LEU A 305 1.72 5.67 11.60
CA LEU A 305 2.90 5.65 10.73
C LEU A 305 4.17 5.33 11.51
N PHE A 306 4.31 5.87 12.73
CA PHE A 306 5.42 5.50 13.62
C PHE A 306 5.33 4.05 14.07
N THR A 307 4.14 3.55 14.38
CA THR A 307 3.95 2.14 14.78
C THR A 307 4.35 1.20 13.64
N VAL A 308 3.89 1.47 12.41
CA VAL A 308 4.29 0.69 11.22
C VAL A 308 5.80 0.78 11.01
N SER A 309 6.39 1.98 11.09
CA SER A 309 7.84 2.17 10.92
C SER A 309 8.66 1.48 12.02
N LEU A 310 8.16 1.41 13.25
CA LEU A 310 8.80 0.67 14.33
C LEU A 310 8.77 -0.83 14.06
N LEU A 311 7.62 -1.37 13.66
CA LEU A 311 7.50 -2.78 13.31
C LEU A 311 8.41 -3.15 12.13
N GLU A 312 8.42 -2.35 11.06
CA GLU A 312 9.33 -2.54 9.92
C GLU A 312 10.79 -2.64 10.37
N ARG A 313 11.25 -1.72 11.22
CA ARG A 313 12.63 -1.74 11.75
C ARG A 313 12.92 -2.97 12.60
N LEU A 314 11.99 -3.39 13.46
CA LEU A 314 12.17 -4.59 14.28
C LEU A 314 12.23 -5.86 13.42
N ILE A 315 11.40 -5.92 12.38
CA ILE A 315 11.25 -7.11 11.53
C ILE A 315 12.40 -7.24 10.52
N TRP A 316 12.88 -6.11 9.98
CA TRP A 316 13.88 -6.07 8.90
C TRP A 316 15.25 -5.51 9.34
N GLN A 317 15.41 -5.17 10.63
CA GLN A 317 16.68 -4.77 11.25
C GLN A 317 17.44 -3.63 10.54
N ASP A 318 16.70 -2.63 10.03
CA ASP A 318 17.24 -1.51 9.23
C ASP A 318 18.01 -1.90 7.95
N GLU A 319 18.04 -3.19 7.58
CA GLU A 319 18.78 -3.66 6.40
C GLU A 319 18.10 -3.23 5.09
N LEU A 320 16.78 -3.00 5.12
CA LEU A 320 15.96 -2.77 3.94
C LEU A 320 14.88 -1.71 4.19
N GLU A 321 14.89 -0.65 3.38
CA GLU A 321 13.79 0.30 3.32
C GLU A 321 12.70 -0.26 2.38
N THR A 322 11.68 -0.89 2.96
CA THR A 322 10.50 -1.36 2.22
C THR A 322 9.69 -0.20 1.67
N ASP A 323 8.86 -0.45 0.65
CA ASP A 323 7.98 0.60 0.09
C ASP A 323 7.02 1.16 1.15
N VAL A 324 6.53 0.31 2.07
CA VAL A 324 5.71 0.72 3.22
C VAL A 324 6.47 1.69 4.12
N MET A 325 7.71 1.35 4.50
CA MET A 325 8.56 2.18 5.36
C MET A 325 8.90 3.52 4.68
N GLN A 326 9.32 3.49 3.42
CA GLN A 326 9.67 4.68 2.66
C GLN A 326 8.50 5.65 2.58
N ARG A 327 7.32 5.15 2.22
CA ARG A 327 6.11 5.97 2.12
C ARG A 327 5.67 6.49 3.48
N SER A 328 5.73 5.67 4.53
CA SER A 328 5.41 6.12 5.89
C SER A 328 6.31 7.28 6.33
N ARG A 329 7.62 7.21 6.03
CA ARG A 329 8.58 8.30 6.31
C ARG A 329 8.27 9.57 5.52
N VAL A 330 7.93 9.44 4.24
CA VAL A 330 7.54 10.60 3.41
C VAL A 330 6.30 11.26 3.99
N LEU A 331 5.28 10.49 4.36
CA LEU A 331 4.05 11.02 4.94
C LEU A 331 4.25 11.70 6.29
N LEU A 332 5.11 11.16 7.16
CA LEU A 332 5.46 11.80 8.43
C LEU A 332 6.02 13.22 8.22
N ASN A 333 6.77 13.45 7.13
CA ASN A 333 7.28 14.78 6.80
C ASN A 333 6.20 15.73 6.23
N LEU A 334 5.06 15.20 5.77
CA LEU A 334 3.93 16.00 5.27
C LEU A 334 2.95 16.39 6.38
N LEU A 335 2.98 15.70 7.52
CA LEU A 335 2.12 16.04 8.64
C LEU A 335 2.50 17.43 9.18
N PRO A 336 1.51 18.23 9.61
CA PRO A 336 1.83 19.46 10.33
C PRO A 336 2.69 19.07 11.53
N GLN A 337 3.87 19.70 11.64
CA GLN A 337 4.70 19.58 12.83
C GLN A 337 3.83 19.88 14.05
N PRO A 338 4.02 19.17 15.17
CA PRO A 338 3.21 19.39 16.36
C PRO A 338 3.12 20.89 16.58
N PHE A 339 1.88 21.39 16.61
CA PHE A 339 1.60 22.79 16.91
C PHE A 339 2.32 23.02 18.23
N GLU A 340 3.44 23.76 18.23
CA GLU A 340 4.03 24.23 19.47
C GLU A 340 2.88 24.94 20.16
N ALA A 341 2.34 24.33 21.22
CA ALA A 341 1.27 24.93 21.97
C ALA A 341 1.75 26.36 22.29
N PRO A 342 0.95 27.41 22.01
CA PRO A 342 1.36 28.76 22.33
C PRO A 342 1.83 28.74 23.77
N SER A 343 3.12 29.04 23.98
CA SER A 343 3.72 29.06 25.31
C SER A 343 2.77 29.83 26.20
N PRO A 344 2.38 29.31 27.37
CA PRO A 344 1.46 30.01 28.26
C PRO A 344 2.06 31.39 28.46
N THR A 345 1.37 32.42 27.96
CA THR A 345 1.76 33.80 28.17
C THR A 345 1.83 33.98 29.67
N THR A 346 3.05 34.11 30.17
CA THR A 346 3.32 34.42 31.58
C THR A 346 2.48 35.63 31.96
N PRO A 347 1.69 35.56 33.04
CA PRO A 347 0.74 36.62 33.41
C PRO A 347 1.41 37.97 33.70
#